data_AF-C4Y7B6-F1
#
_entry.id   AF-C4Y7B6-F1
#
_cell.length_a   1.000
_cell.length_b   1.000
_cell.length_c   1.000
_cell.angle_alpha   90.00
_cell.angle_beta   90.00
_cell.angle_gamma   90.00
#
_symmetry.space_group_name_H-M   'P 1'
#
loop_
_entity.id
_entity.type
_entity.pdbx_description
1 polymer ?
#
loop_
_entity_poly.entity_id
_entity_poly.type
_entity_poly.pdbx_seq_one_letter_code
_entity_poly.pdbx_strand_id
1 'polypeptide(L)'
;MTVRLQNTSCQERHFWWTTTSISMTRMISCCMCITTTWSRMTMSRSEVTFRKLGVKMTYIRNRLYDVYLRSSHEEDPALHKNTLKNKKVQHPLSVLLNGPTAVITIPKCEPSVVEQVMKILKQAGEKLILIGARIETSIYNIDDLDKFKSLPNKEQMQSQLAGLLTVLGGAGLVRTLESNGTMLYLTLEQRRKDQDPSSEEQEN
;
A
#
# COMPACT_ATOMS: atom_id res chain seq x y z
N MET A 1 -4.68 -6.50 1.67
CA MET A 1 -3.94 -6.48 0.39
C MET A 1 -4.12 -7.84 -0.28
N THR A 2 -4.44 -7.90 -1.57
CA THR A 2 -4.73 -9.15 -2.27
C THR A 2 -3.63 -9.38 -3.31
N VAL A 3 -2.94 -10.51 -3.20
CA VAL A 3 -1.76 -10.87 -4.00
C VAL A 3 -2.05 -12.16 -4.77
N ARG A 4 -1.79 -12.16 -6.08
CA ARG A 4 -1.88 -13.35 -6.94
C ARG A 4 -0.56 -14.09 -6.93
N LEU A 5 -0.64 -15.41 -6.84
CA LEU A 5 0.45 -16.30 -7.19
C LEU A 5 0.27 -16.71 -8.65
N GLN A 6 0.99 -16.13 -9.60
CA GLN A 6 1.09 -16.79 -10.90
C GLN A 6 2.18 -17.85 -10.83
N ASN A 7 1.80 -19.10 -11.11
CA ASN A 7 2.75 -20.12 -11.49
C ASN A 7 3.14 -19.83 -12.95
N THR A 8 4.13 -18.97 -13.16
CA THR A 8 4.74 -18.79 -14.49
C THR A 8 5.67 -19.98 -14.78
N SER A 9 5.07 -21.14 -14.99
CA SER A 9 5.73 -22.29 -15.63
C SER A 9 5.13 -22.51 -17.02
N CYS A 10 5.10 -21.46 -17.83
CA CYS A 10 4.74 -21.53 -19.25
C CYS A 10 5.29 -20.30 -19.97
N GLN A 11 6.61 -20.27 -20.16
CA GLN A 11 7.25 -19.44 -21.17
C GLN A 11 8.32 -20.33 -21.79
N GLU A 12 7.95 -20.86 -22.95
CA GLU A 12 8.79 -21.64 -23.85
C GLU A 12 10.09 -20.89 -24.11
N ARG A 13 11.21 -21.47 -23.69
CA ARG A 13 12.50 -21.16 -24.29
C ARG A 13 12.83 -22.25 -25.28
N HIS A 14 12.48 -21.99 -26.54
CA HIS A 14 13.27 -22.45 -27.67
C HIS A 14 14.70 -21.99 -27.46
N PHE A 15 15.61 -22.90 -27.14
CA PHE A 15 17.04 -22.67 -27.35
C PHE A 15 17.72 -23.98 -27.76
N TRP A 16 18.53 -23.85 -28.79
CA TRP A 16 19.03 -24.89 -29.68
C TRP A 16 19.86 -25.99 -29.01
N TRP A 17 19.78 -27.16 -29.63
CA TRP A 17 20.69 -28.29 -29.46
C TRP A 17 22.12 -27.92 -29.82
N THR A 18 23.07 -28.24 -28.93
CA THR A 18 24.37 -28.79 -29.34
C THR A 18 24.71 -29.98 -28.45
N THR A 19 24.91 -31.10 -29.15
CA THR A 19 25.33 -32.43 -28.73
C THR A 19 26.49 -32.47 -27.72
N THR A 20 26.27 -33.13 -26.58
CA THR A 20 27.29 -33.95 -25.91
C THR A 20 26.61 -35.15 -25.25
N SER A 21 26.86 -36.33 -25.81
CA SER A 21 26.49 -37.64 -25.29
C SER A 21 27.11 -37.85 -23.90
N ILE A 22 26.29 -38.18 -22.88
CA ILE A 22 26.64 -39.00 -21.71
C ILE A 22 25.34 -39.52 -21.08
N SER A 23 25.21 -40.85 -21.03
CA SER A 23 24.46 -41.65 -20.04
C SER A 23 23.01 -41.24 -19.71
N MET A 24 22.11 -41.77 -20.53
CA MET A 24 20.66 -41.68 -20.41
C MET A 24 20.11 -42.85 -19.58
N THR A 25 20.10 -42.78 -18.24
CA THR A 25 19.11 -43.53 -17.39
C THR A 25 19.05 -43.21 -15.89
N ARG A 26 19.79 -42.22 -15.36
CA ARG A 26 19.70 -41.85 -13.93
C ARG A 26 19.52 -40.37 -13.61
N MET A 27 19.18 -39.56 -14.60
CA MET A 27 19.13 -38.09 -14.47
C MET A 27 17.73 -37.47 -14.59
N ILE A 28 16.66 -38.28 -14.60
CA ILE A 28 15.28 -37.75 -14.69
C ILE A 28 14.61 -37.67 -13.30
N SER A 29 15.05 -38.48 -12.33
CA SER A 29 14.47 -38.47 -10.97
C SER A 29 14.92 -37.29 -10.10
N CYS A 30 16.07 -36.65 -10.40
CA CYS A 30 16.61 -35.59 -9.55
C CYS A 30 16.15 -34.18 -9.94
N CYS A 31 15.68 -33.99 -11.19
CA CYS A 31 15.28 -32.67 -11.68
C CYS A 31 13.90 -32.21 -11.16
N MET A 32 13.03 -33.16 -10.77
CA MET A 32 11.67 -32.86 -10.33
C MET A 32 11.56 -32.51 -8.82
N CYS A 33 12.57 -32.88 -8.02
CA CYS A 33 12.62 -32.52 -6.60
C CYS A 33 13.14 -31.10 -6.35
N ILE A 34 13.96 -30.55 -7.25
CA ILE A 34 14.59 -29.22 -7.07
C ILE A 34 13.59 -28.09 -7.33
N THR A 35 12.67 -28.25 -8.31
CA THR A 35 11.69 -27.21 -8.63
C THR A 35 10.61 -27.05 -7.55
N THR A 36 10.21 -28.14 -6.88
CA THR A 36 9.19 -28.13 -5.82
C THR A 36 9.73 -27.67 -4.46
N THR A 37 10.99 -27.98 -4.13
CA THR A 37 11.65 -27.48 -2.91
C THR A 37 11.95 -25.98 -2.99
N TRP A 38 12.35 -25.47 -4.16
CA TRP A 38 12.65 -24.05 -4.35
C TRP A 38 11.41 -23.15 -4.18
N SER A 39 10.23 -23.60 -4.62
CA SER A 39 8.99 -22.85 -4.45
C SER A 39 8.54 -22.76 -2.98
N ARG A 40 8.73 -23.83 -2.20
CA ARG A 40 8.39 -23.85 -0.77
C ARG A 40 9.34 -22.96 0.06
N MET A 41 10.63 -22.92 -0.31
CA MET A 41 11.65 -22.11 0.38
C MET A 41 11.49 -20.61 0.13
N THR A 42 11.08 -20.18 -1.08
CA THR A 42 10.76 -18.76 -1.32
C THR A 42 9.54 -18.28 -0.53
N MET A 43 8.54 -19.15 -0.32
CA MET A 43 7.31 -18.79 0.40
C MET A 43 7.58 -18.56 1.89
N SER A 44 8.29 -19.48 2.55
CA SER A 44 8.61 -19.38 3.98
C SER A 44 9.47 -18.15 4.30
N ARG A 45 10.41 -17.79 3.41
CA ARG A 45 11.24 -16.59 3.58
C ARG A 45 10.41 -15.32 3.59
N SER A 46 9.39 -15.22 2.74
CA SER A 46 8.49 -14.07 2.70
C SER A 46 7.61 -13.97 3.97
N GLU A 47 7.08 -15.10 4.44
CA GLU A 47 6.28 -15.15 5.68
C GLU A 47 7.05 -14.70 6.91
N VAL A 48 8.34 -15.05 7.03
CA VAL A 48 9.18 -14.61 8.15
C VAL A 48 9.35 -13.09 8.13
N THR A 49 9.54 -12.49 6.95
CA THR A 49 9.66 -11.04 6.81
C THR A 49 8.35 -10.33 7.16
N PHE A 50 7.21 -10.86 6.74
CA PHE A 50 5.90 -10.29 7.08
C PHE A 50 5.55 -10.44 8.56
N ARG A 51 5.96 -11.54 9.21
CA ARG A 51 5.77 -11.74 10.66
C ARG A 51 6.54 -10.71 11.50
N LYS A 52 7.74 -10.31 11.08
CA LYS A 52 8.52 -9.24 11.73
C LYS A 52 7.79 -7.90 11.71
N LEU A 53 6.96 -7.68 10.69
CA LEU A 53 6.13 -6.48 10.51
C LEU A 53 4.74 -6.61 11.17
N GLY A 54 4.45 -7.72 11.86
CA GLY A 54 3.13 -7.95 12.46
C GLY A 54 2.01 -8.25 11.44
N VAL A 55 2.38 -8.60 10.21
CA VAL A 55 1.46 -8.80 9.09
C VAL A 55 1.14 -10.29 8.91
N LYS A 56 -0.15 -10.63 8.78
CA LYS A 56 -0.61 -12.01 8.56
C LYS A 56 -0.91 -12.26 7.09
N MET A 57 -0.23 -13.23 6.48
CA MET A 57 -0.55 -13.71 5.13
C MET A 57 -1.43 -14.97 5.23
N THR A 58 -2.54 -15.00 4.51
CA THR A 58 -3.46 -16.16 4.44
C THR A 58 -3.75 -16.51 2.99
N TYR A 59 -3.69 -17.80 2.67
CA TYR A 59 -4.17 -18.31 1.38
C TYR A 59 -5.69 -18.44 1.43
N ILE A 60 -6.36 -17.92 0.41
CA ILE A 60 -7.81 -17.92 0.33
C ILE A 60 -8.27 -18.84 -0.78
N ARG A 61 -9.34 -19.60 -0.50
CA ARG A 61 -10.11 -20.28 -1.54
C ARG A 61 -11.17 -19.32 -2.07
N ASN A 62 -10.93 -18.78 -3.27
CA ASN A 62 -11.71 -17.67 -3.81
C ASN A 62 -13.22 -17.90 -3.81
N ARG A 63 -13.68 -19.11 -4.16
CA ARG A 63 -15.12 -19.42 -4.23
C ARG A 63 -15.80 -19.34 -2.87
N LEU A 64 -15.12 -19.71 -1.78
CA LEU A 64 -15.69 -19.58 -0.43
C LEU A 64 -15.72 -18.12 0.01
N TYR A 65 -14.66 -17.38 -0.34
CA TYR A 65 -14.55 -15.98 0.04
C TYR A 65 -15.51 -15.06 -0.73
N ASP A 66 -15.79 -15.38 -1.99
CA ASP A 66 -16.83 -14.70 -2.77
C ASP A 66 -18.21 -14.87 -2.11
N VAL A 67 -18.60 -16.08 -1.70
CA VAL A 67 -19.86 -16.31 -0.97
C VAL A 67 -19.91 -15.49 0.33
N TYR A 68 -18.80 -15.41 1.06
CA TYR A 68 -18.71 -14.58 2.26
C TYR A 68 -18.90 -13.08 1.96
N LEU A 69 -18.26 -12.57 0.90
CA LEU A 69 -18.35 -11.16 0.51
C LEU A 69 -19.76 -10.73 0.08
N ARG A 70 -20.58 -11.68 -0.42
CA ARG A 70 -21.98 -11.40 -0.80
C ARG A 70 -22.88 -11.18 0.41
N SER A 71 -22.54 -11.76 1.55
CA SER A 71 -23.38 -11.79 2.77
C SER A 71 -22.78 -11.02 3.94
N SER A 72 -21.75 -10.18 3.74
CA SER A 72 -21.03 -9.50 4.83
C SER A 72 -21.86 -8.48 5.63
N HIS A 73 -23.09 -8.19 5.19
CA HIS A 73 -24.00 -7.24 5.84
C HIS A 73 -24.92 -7.90 6.89
N GLU A 74 -24.92 -9.23 6.98
CA GLU A 74 -25.78 -10.00 7.88
C GLU A 74 -24.94 -10.69 8.97
N GLU A 75 -25.54 -10.93 10.14
CA GLU A 75 -24.85 -11.48 11.32
C GLU A 75 -24.29 -12.89 11.11
N ASP A 76 -24.92 -13.70 10.24
CA ASP A 76 -24.39 -14.99 9.81
C ASP A 76 -24.29 -15.10 8.28
N PRO A 77 -23.10 -14.84 7.71
CA PRO A 77 -22.89 -14.84 6.27
C PRO A 77 -22.88 -16.25 5.65
N ALA A 78 -22.81 -17.32 6.46
CA ALA A 78 -22.73 -18.70 6.00
C ALA A 78 -24.07 -19.44 6.00
N LEU A 79 -25.14 -18.81 6.50
CA LEU A 79 -26.46 -19.45 6.56
C LEU A 79 -27.01 -19.73 5.15
N HIS A 80 -27.54 -20.94 4.96
CA HIS A 80 -28.10 -21.38 3.67
C HIS A 80 -29.22 -20.44 3.17
N LYS A 81 -30.07 -19.94 4.08
CA LYS A 81 -31.16 -19.01 3.77
C LYS A 81 -30.65 -17.70 3.14
N ASN A 82 -29.51 -17.21 3.62
CA ASN A 82 -28.92 -15.94 3.20
C ASN A 82 -28.18 -16.12 1.87
N THR A 83 -27.55 -17.27 1.68
CA THR A 83 -26.94 -17.66 0.40
C THR A 83 -27.98 -17.70 -0.73
N LEU A 84 -29.21 -18.14 -0.46
CA LEU A 84 -30.30 -18.15 -1.46
C LEU A 84 -30.75 -16.73 -1.85
N LYS A 85 -30.82 -15.82 -0.88
CA LYS A 85 -31.24 -14.42 -1.09
C LYS A 85 -30.17 -13.61 -1.82
N ASN A 86 -28.91 -13.74 -1.40
CA ASN A 86 -27.80 -12.91 -1.85
C ASN A 86 -27.01 -13.50 -3.03
N LYS A 87 -27.60 -14.46 -3.78
CA LYS A 87 -26.92 -15.10 -4.94
C LYS A 87 -26.45 -14.11 -6.00
N LYS A 88 -27.21 -13.04 -6.22
CA LYS A 88 -27.01 -12.08 -7.32
C LYS A 88 -26.22 -10.84 -6.92
N VAL A 89 -26.00 -10.61 -5.63
CA VAL A 89 -25.20 -9.48 -5.16
C VAL A 89 -23.74 -9.79 -5.51
N GLN A 90 -23.07 -8.88 -6.19
CA GLN A 90 -21.64 -8.99 -6.47
C GLN A 90 -20.92 -7.84 -5.77
N HIS A 91 -19.97 -8.17 -4.89
CA HIS A 91 -19.13 -7.16 -4.27
C HIS A 91 -18.06 -6.71 -5.27
N PRO A 92 -17.68 -5.42 -5.33
CA PRO A 92 -16.62 -4.93 -6.20
C PRO A 92 -15.21 -5.51 -5.90
N LEU A 93 -15.06 -6.33 -4.85
CA LEU A 93 -13.83 -7.07 -4.53
C LEU A 93 -13.74 -8.41 -5.27
N SER A 94 -14.86 -8.88 -5.83
CA SER A 94 -14.93 -10.13 -6.59
C SER A 94 -14.01 -10.13 -7.81
N VAL A 95 -13.82 -8.97 -8.45
CA VAL A 95 -12.95 -8.80 -9.63
C VAL A 95 -11.49 -9.11 -9.30
N LEU A 96 -11.05 -8.81 -8.07
CA LEU A 96 -9.68 -9.04 -7.61
C LEU A 96 -9.41 -10.51 -7.24
N LEU A 97 -10.46 -11.33 -7.08
CA LEU A 97 -10.39 -12.70 -6.55
C LEU A 97 -10.43 -13.77 -7.65
N ASN A 98 -9.68 -13.56 -8.73
CA ASN A 98 -9.58 -14.53 -9.81
C ASN A 98 -8.23 -15.26 -9.75
N GLY A 99 -8.21 -16.60 -9.72
CA GLY A 99 -6.98 -17.40 -9.65
C GLY A 99 -6.39 -17.55 -8.23
N PRO A 100 -5.30 -18.30 -8.03
CA PRO A 100 -4.73 -18.54 -6.69
C PRO A 100 -4.34 -17.22 -6.01
N THR A 101 -5.03 -16.91 -4.92
CA THR A 101 -4.97 -15.61 -4.27
C THR A 101 -4.58 -15.76 -2.80
N ALA A 102 -3.65 -14.93 -2.36
CA ALA A 102 -3.27 -14.75 -0.98
C ALA A 102 -3.72 -13.36 -0.52
N VAL A 103 -4.20 -13.26 0.73
CA VAL A 103 -4.53 -12.00 1.36
C VAL A 103 -3.53 -11.70 2.45
N ILE A 104 -3.03 -10.47 2.44
CA ILE A 104 -2.19 -9.88 3.45
C ILE A 104 -3.09 -8.99 4.31
N THR A 105 -3.23 -9.36 5.58
CA THR A 105 -4.03 -8.66 6.57
C THR A 105 -3.11 -7.87 7.48
N ILE A 106 -3.34 -6.56 7.54
CA ILE A 106 -2.65 -5.62 8.41
C ILE A 106 -3.68 -5.13 9.44
N PRO A 107 -3.46 -5.36 10.75
CA PRO A 107 -4.45 -5.01 11.78
C PRO A 107 -4.53 -3.50 12.05
N LYS A 108 -3.44 -2.76 11.86
CA LYS A 108 -3.38 -1.30 11.99
C LYS A 108 -3.03 -0.69 10.64
N CYS A 109 -3.85 0.24 10.15
CA CYS A 109 -3.61 0.91 8.88
C CYS A 109 -2.50 1.96 9.04
N GLU A 110 -1.25 1.52 9.03
CA GLU A 110 -0.08 2.40 9.04
C GLU A 110 0.62 2.35 7.66
N PRO A 111 0.76 3.49 6.97
CA PRO A 111 1.25 3.53 5.59
C PRO A 111 2.70 3.08 5.47
N SER A 112 3.52 3.24 6.53
CA SER A 112 4.90 2.76 6.59
C SER A 112 5.01 1.23 6.41
N VAL A 113 4.10 0.47 7.01
CA VAL A 113 4.11 -1.00 6.86
C VAL A 113 3.65 -1.39 5.46
N VAL A 114 2.69 -0.67 4.88
CA VAL A 114 2.23 -0.91 3.49
C VAL A 114 3.36 -0.65 2.48
N GLU A 115 4.16 0.40 2.66
CA GLU A 115 5.33 0.67 1.83
C GLU A 115 6.35 -0.46 1.88
N GLN A 116 6.68 -0.93 3.08
CA GLN A 116 7.63 -2.02 3.27
C GLN A 116 7.13 -3.32 2.65
N VAL A 117 5.85 -3.63 2.82
CA VAL A 117 5.18 -4.75 2.15
C VAL A 117 5.30 -4.62 0.63
N MET A 118 5.09 -3.43 0.06
CA MET A 118 5.24 -3.21 -1.38
C MET A 118 6.70 -3.32 -1.86
N LYS A 119 7.69 -2.90 -1.08
CA LYS A 119 9.11 -3.10 -1.39
C LYS A 119 9.45 -4.60 -1.46
N ILE A 120 8.97 -5.38 -0.49
CA ILE A 120 9.16 -6.83 -0.43
C ILE A 120 8.47 -7.54 -1.62
N LEU A 121 7.25 -7.12 -1.96
CA LEU A 121 6.51 -7.68 -3.08
C LEU A 121 7.19 -7.39 -4.43
N LYS A 122 7.74 -6.19 -4.63
CA LYS A 122 8.50 -5.85 -5.84
C LYS A 122 9.78 -6.70 -5.97
N GLN A 123 10.48 -6.97 -4.87
CA GLN A 123 11.65 -7.85 -4.85
C GLN A 123 11.32 -9.31 -5.17
N ALA A 124 10.10 -9.75 -4.82
CA ALA A 124 9.60 -11.10 -5.10
C ALA A 124 8.77 -11.20 -6.39
N GLY A 125 8.80 -10.16 -7.24
CA GLY A 125 7.85 -9.87 -8.31
C GLY A 125 7.68 -10.93 -9.41
N GLU A 126 8.54 -11.95 -9.46
CA GLU A 126 8.37 -13.07 -10.39
C GLU A 126 7.29 -14.07 -9.93
N LYS A 127 6.97 -14.13 -8.62
CA LYS A 127 6.01 -15.10 -8.06
C LYS A 127 4.79 -14.44 -7.42
N LEU A 128 4.91 -13.20 -6.95
CA LEU A 128 3.86 -12.49 -6.21
C LEU A 128 3.50 -11.19 -6.93
N ILE A 129 2.29 -11.12 -7.47
CA ILE A 129 1.77 -9.93 -8.16
C ILE A 129 0.70 -9.30 -7.29
N LEU A 130 0.85 -8.00 -7.03
CA LEU A 130 -0.16 -7.20 -6.33
C LEU A 130 -1.30 -6.86 -7.29
N ILE A 131 -2.53 -7.28 -6.97
CA ILE A 131 -3.72 -7.01 -7.79
C ILE A 131 -4.46 -5.78 -7.27
N GLY A 132 -4.42 -5.57 -5.95
CA GLY A 132 -5.05 -4.42 -5.31
C GLY A 132 -5.10 -4.56 -3.79
N ALA A 133 -5.62 -3.55 -3.12
CA ALA A 133 -5.89 -3.61 -1.69
C ALA A 133 -7.28 -3.10 -1.36
N ARG A 134 -7.84 -3.66 -0.30
CA ARG A 134 -8.94 -3.05 0.42
C ARG A 134 -8.35 -2.31 1.61
N ILE A 135 -8.64 -1.02 1.72
CA ILE A 135 -8.32 -0.22 2.91
C ILE A 135 -9.67 0.21 3.46
N GLU A 136 -9.99 -0.27 4.66
CA GLU A 136 -11.29 -0.07 5.32
C GLU A 136 -12.47 -0.55 4.44
N THR A 137 -13.14 0.38 3.76
CA THR A 137 -14.31 0.16 2.89
C THR A 137 -14.01 0.44 1.41
N SER A 138 -12.90 1.11 1.10
CA SER A 138 -12.55 1.50 -0.26
C SER A 138 -11.57 0.52 -0.90
N ILE A 139 -11.69 0.39 -2.22
CA ILE A 139 -10.94 -0.55 -3.05
C ILE A 139 -9.91 0.26 -3.82
N TYR A 140 -8.64 -0.12 -3.68
CA TYR A 140 -7.51 0.54 -4.28
C TYR A 140 -6.86 -0.39 -5.29
N ASN A 141 -6.67 0.11 -6.51
CA ASN A 141 -5.86 -0.52 -7.54
C ASN A 141 -4.38 -0.12 -7.38
N ILE A 142 -3.51 -0.69 -8.20
CA ILE A 142 -2.06 -0.51 -8.13
C ILE A 142 -1.68 0.99 -8.15
N ASP A 143 -2.33 1.78 -9.00
CA ASP A 143 -2.07 3.23 -9.11
C ASP A 143 -2.51 4.02 -7.87
N ASP A 144 -3.61 3.62 -7.25
CA ASP A 144 -4.12 4.30 -6.05
C ASP A 144 -3.36 3.89 -4.79
N LEU A 145 -2.72 2.72 -4.81
CA LEU A 145 -1.81 2.29 -3.74
C LEU A 145 -0.52 3.11 -3.73
N ASP A 146 -0.05 3.59 -4.88
CA ASP A 146 1.12 4.48 -4.91
C ASP A 146 0.80 5.85 -4.31
N LYS A 147 -0.42 6.38 -4.52
CA LYS A 147 -0.91 7.59 -3.82
C LYS A 147 -1.03 7.36 -2.32
N PHE A 148 -1.49 6.17 -1.92
CA PHE A 148 -1.61 5.79 -0.51
C PHE A 148 -0.27 5.74 0.24
N LYS A 149 0.86 5.49 -0.45
CA LYS A 149 2.19 5.55 0.18
C LYS A 149 2.60 6.97 0.57
N SER A 150 2.28 7.94 -0.30
CA SER A 150 2.61 9.33 -0.03
C SER A 150 1.79 9.95 1.11
N LEU A 151 0.76 9.23 1.60
CA LEU A 151 -0.09 9.69 2.70
C LEU A 151 0.60 9.47 4.06
N PRO A 152 0.63 10.50 4.93
CA PRO A 152 1.24 10.42 6.24
C PRO A 152 0.37 9.66 7.26
N ASN A 153 0.94 9.34 8.43
CA ASN A 153 0.24 8.60 9.48
C ASN A 153 -1.00 9.36 9.99
N LYS A 154 -1.98 8.66 10.56
CA LYS A 154 -3.19 9.27 11.15
C LYS A 154 -2.86 10.40 12.14
N GLU A 155 -1.84 10.21 12.97
CA GLU A 155 -1.36 11.23 13.91
C GLU A 155 -0.80 12.47 13.18
N GLN A 156 -0.11 12.27 12.06
CA GLN A 156 0.42 13.38 11.24
C GLN A 156 -0.70 14.11 10.49
N MET A 157 -1.73 13.41 10.03
CA MET A 157 -2.92 14.05 9.46
C MET A 157 -3.67 14.87 10.51
N GLN A 158 -3.78 14.35 11.73
CA GLN A 158 -4.37 15.08 12.86
C GLN A 158 -3.54 16.32 13.24
N SER A 159 -2.21 16.23 13.21
CA SER A 159 -1.36 17.40 13.49
C SER A 159 -1.40 18.44 12.37
N GLN A 160 -1.50 18.04 11.10
CA GLN A 160 -1.72 18.94 9.98
C GLN A 160 -3.08 19.64 10.09
N LEU A 161 -4.14 18.91 10.42
CA LEU A 161 -5.46 19.51 10.66
C LEU A 161 -5.45 20.43 11.88
N ALA A 162 -4.81 20.05 12.98
CA ALA A 162 -4.66 20.91 14.15
C ALA A 162 -3.87 22.19 13.79
N GLY A 163 -2.78 22.07 13.04
CA GLY A 163 -2.00 23.22 12.55
C GLY A 163 -2.81 24.13 11.64
N LEU A 164 -3.55 23.56 10.67
CA LEU A 164 -4.44 24.33 9.80
C LEU A 164 -5.57 25.00 10.58
N LEU A 165 -6.17 24.32 11.57
CA LEU A 165 -7.22 24.88 12.40
C LEU A 165 -6.70 25.94 13.38
N THR A 166 -5.49 25.81 13.92
CA THR A 166 -4.86 26.87 14.72
C THR A 166 -4.55 28.09 13.86
N VAL A 167 -4.08 27.88 12.63
CA VAL A 167 -3.82 28.95 11.66
C VAL A 167 -5.12 29.61 11.21
N LEU A 168 -6.18 28.88 10.87
CA LEU A 168 -7.45 29.49 10.45
C LEU A 168 -8.27 30.06 11.61
N GLY A 169 -8.29 29.39 12.76
CA GLY A 169 -9.22 29.68 13.86
C GLY A 169 -8.73 30.69 14.89
N GLY A 170 -7.42 30.87 15.05
CA GLY A 170 -6.88 31.78 16.07
C GLY A 170 -5.81 32.73 15.53
N ALA A 171 -4.77 32.17 14.89
CA ALA A 171 -3.66 32.99 14.42
C ALA A 171 -3.99 33.79 13.15
N GLY A 172 -4.89 33.31 12.30
CA GLY A 172 -5.24 33.97 11.04
C GLY A 172 -5.93 35.31 11.25
N LEU A 173 -6.91 35.36 12.15
CA LEU A 173 -7.61 36.60 12.50
C LEU A 173 -6.69 37.59 13.21
N VAL A 174 -5.92 37.13 14.20
CA VAL A 174 -4.96 37.98 14.92
C VAL A 174 -3.90 38.52 13.95
N ARG A 175 -3.37 37.68 13.06
CA ARG A 175 -2.39 38.11 12.05
C ARG A 175 -2.97 39.12 11.07
N THR A 176 -4.26 39.04 10.71
CA THR A 176 -4.91 40.09 9.90
C THR A 176 -5.09 41.39 10.68
N LEU A 177 -5.41 41.34 11.97
CA LEU A 177 -5.55 42.55 12.80
C LEU A 177 -4.18 43.19 13.11
N GLU A 178 -3.16 42.37 13.39
CA GLU A 178 -1.77 42.79 13.57
C GLU A 178 -1.14 43.29 12.25
N SER A 179 -1.64 42.86 11.10
CA SER A 179 -1.10 43.30 9.79
C SER A 179 -1.20 44.82 9.60
N ASN A 180 -2.26 45.46 10.09
CA ASN A 180 -2.41 46.91 10.00
C ASN A 180 -1.42 47.63 10.94
N GLY A 181 -1.18 47.07 12.13
CA GLY A 181 -0.23 47.63 13.11
C GLY A 181 1.22 47.52 12.64
N THR A 182 1.60 46.35 12.10
CA THR A 182 2.94 46.13 11.54
C THR A 182 3.15 46.93 10.25
N MET A 183 2.15 47.07 9.39
CA MET A 183 2.23 47.91 8.19
C MET A 183 2.43 49.39 8.53
N LEU A 184 1.71 49.91 9.52
CA LEU A 184 1.90 51.27 9.99
C LEU A 184 3.28 51.46 10.63
N TYR A 185 3.73 50.50 11.44
CA TYR A 185 5.08 50.53 12.02
C TYR A 185 6.16 50.57 10.94
N LEU A 186 6.09 49.68 9.95
CA LEU A 186 7.03 49.65 8.82
C LEU A 186 7.00 50.94 8.02
N THR A 187 5.82 51.54 7.82
CA THR A 187 5.69 52.83 7.11
C THR A 187 6.28 54.01 7.91
N LEU A 188 6.08 54.03 9.23
CA LEU A 188 6.65 55.05 10.11
C LEU A 188 8.17 54.90 10.25
N GLU A 189 8.67 53.65 10.31
CA GLU A 189 10.10 53.36 10.31
C GLU A 189 10.75 53.76 8.97
N GLN A 190 10.09 53.45 7.84
CA GLN A 190 10.53 53.89 6.51
C GLN A 190 10.62 55.42 6.46
N ARG A 191 9.57 56.12 6.91
CA ARG A 191 9.56 57.59 6.97
C ARG A 191 10.63 58.14 7.92
N ARG A 192 10.93 57.46 9.03
CA ARG A 192 12.03 57.85 9.92
C ARG A 192 13.38 57.74 9.22
N LYS A 193 13.62 56.66 8.47
CA LYS A 193 14.85 56.48 7.67
C LYS A 193 14.99 57.55 6.57
N ASP A 194 13.89 57.91 5.92
CA ASP A 194 13.87 58.98 4.90
C ASP A 194 14.15 60.39 5.49
N GLN A 195 13.79 60.62 6.76
CA GLN A 195 13.96 61.92 7.44
C GLN A 195 15.30 62.07 8.18
N ASP A 196 15.91 60.96 8.60
CA ASP A 196 17.23 60.88 9.22
C ASP A 196 18.25 60.24 8.24
N PRO A 197 18.70 60.94 7.19
CA PRO A 197 19.72 60.43 6.27
C PRO A 197 21.08 60.18 6.95
N SER A 198 21.24 60.57 8.21
CA SER A 198 22.42 60.31 9.05
C SER A 198 22.47 58.89 9.65
N SER A 199 21.43 58.07 9.43
CA SER A 199 21.39 56.68 9.91
C SER A 199 21.85 55.64 8.88
N GLU A 200 22.06 56.02 7.61
CA GLU A 200 22.55 55.12 6.54
C GLU A 200 24.09 54.98 6.50
N GLU A 201 24.84 55.75 7.28
CA GLU A 201 26.32 55.71 7.30
C GLU A 201 26.93 54.77 8.35
N GLN A 202 26.13 54.07 9.16
CA GLN A 202 26.62 53.14 10.19
C GLN A 202 26.13 51.70 9.98
N GLU A 203 26.20 51.18 8.75
CA GLU A 203 26.10 49.73 8.50
C GLU A 203 26.89 49.36 7.23
N ASN A 204 28.21 49.48 7.29
CA ASN A 204 29.16 48.74 6.44
C ASN A 204 30.39 48.35 7.28
#